data_AF-A0AAD5G565-F1
#
_entry.id   AF-A0AAD5G565-F1
#
_cell.length_a   1.000
_cell.length_b   1.000
_cell.length_c   1.000
_cell.angle_alpha   90.00
_cell.angle_beta   90.00
_cell.angle_gamma   90.00
#
_symmetry.space_group_name_H-M   'P 1'
#
loop_
_entity.id
_entity.type
_entity.pdbx_description
1 polymer ?
#
loop_
_entity_poly.entity_id
_entity_poly.type
_entity_poly.pdbx_seq_one_letter_code
_entity_poly.pdbx_strand_id
1 'polypeptide(L)'
;MGGGDAVAYVSFPAILLLLLTVVNSAGVGVSGELPSLTVAKFAFLQLSPSLVVKNSPGSKPGSQVVCERLEIIGLPRLRNLTSFFSSVKVKVTNVNSTGRPPSITVCFHRNASLGVGMCNEDRWEKLTNGSWVRSMSPFDHKLLDIRSVGPSVGTVEVALNEEFYLYRVMFLILGIIMMTFATSLSNSLATYYGGAMTLGVLLVVLVILFQGMKILPSGRKSSLALVLYGSIVGVGSFLFSYVPALLRSLLVEMGISEDLHSPVAAFLLAFVVLCGAWLGFWAVRKLVLTEDGSIDTGVAQFVAWSIRIVASCMILQCSVDPLLAVAALVCGVVIPSAAKGLLSYYAPK
;
A
#
# COMPACT_ATOMS: atom_id res chain seq x y z
N MET A 1 -28.28 -31.85 14.03
CA MET A 1 -28.42 -30.42 14.34
C MET A 1 -27.99 -29.63 13.11
N GLY A 2 -28.93 -29.47 12.18
CA GLY A 2 -28.79 -28.59 11.01
C GLY A 2 -29.48 -27.26 11.31
N GLY A 3 -28.87 -26.16 10.88
CA GLY A 3 -29.39 -24.82 11.11
C GLY A 3 -28.46 -23.67 10.70
N GLY A 4 -27.16 -23.93 10.50
CA GLY A 4 -26.19 -22.89 10.13
C GLY A 4 -26.21 -22.47 8.65
N ASP A 5 -26.55 -23.38 7.75
CA ASP A 5 -26.26 -23.20 6.31
C ASP A 5 -27.30 -22.33 5.58
N ALA A 6 -28.54 -22.28 6.07
CA ALA A 6 -29.62 -21.49 5.46
C ALA A 6 -29.51 -19.98 5.72
N VAL A 7 -28.95 -19.58 6.87
CA VAL A 7 -28.78 -18.17 7.24
C VAL A 7 -27.66 -17.52 6.42
N ALA A 8 -26.62 -18.29 6.07
CA ALA A 8 -25.51 -17.81 5.24
C ALA A 8 -25.93 -17.53 3.78
N TYR A 9 -26.84 -18.34 3.22
CA TYR A 9 -27.28 -18.22 1.82
C TYR A 9 -28.20 -17.01 1.57
N VAL A 10 -29.04 -16.63 2.54
CA VAL A 10 -29.96 -15.47 2.41
C VAL A 10 -29.25 -14.14 2.71
N SER A 11 -28.21 -14.16 3.57
CA SER A 11 -27.40 -12.98 3.88
C SER A 11 -26.52 -12.52 2.69
N PHE A 12 -26.16 -13.46 1.81
CA PHE A 12 -25.26 -13.26 0.67
C PHE A 12 -25.78 -12.30 -0.41
N PRO A 13 -26.98 -12.50 -1.00
CA PRO A 13 -27.54 -11.55 -1.95
C PRO A 13 -27.84 -10.21 -1.30
N ALA A 14 -28.21 -10.18 -0.01
CA ALA A 14 -28.47 -8.94 0.71
C ALA A 14 -27.21 -8.09 0.89
N ILE A 15 -26.06 -8.70 1.25
CA ILE A 15 -24.77 -7.99 1.39
C ILE A 15 -24.27 -7.49 0.03
N LEU A 16 -24.36 -8.31 -1.02
CA LEU A 16 -23.97 -7.90 -2.37
C LEU A 16 -24.87 -6.78 -2.91
N LEU A 17 -26.18 -6.87 -2.66
CA LEU A 17 -27.16 -5.84 -3.03
C LEU A 17 -26.91 -4.54 -2.24
N LEU A 18 -26.57 -4.63 -0.95
CA LEU A 18 -26.22 -3.49 -0.11
C LEU A 18 -24.92 -2.81 -0.58
N LEU A 19 -23.92 -3.58 -1.00
CA LEU A 19 -22.69 -3.05 -1.60
C LEU A 19 -22.96 -2.36 -2.94
N LEU A 20 -23.81 -2.96 -3.77
CA LEU A 20 -24.22 -2.38 -5.05
C LEU A 20 -25.01 -1.08 -4.85
N THR A 21 -25.89 -0.99 -3.83
CA THR A 21 -26.63 0.24 -3.52
C THR A 21 -25.72 1.33 -2.95
N VAL A 22 -24.74 0.99 -2.11
CA VAL A 22 -23.74 1.93 -1.58
C VAL A 22 -22.79 2.42 -2.67
N VAL A 23 -22.36 1.55 -3.59
CA VAL A 23 -21.55 1.96 -4.76
C VAL A 23 -22.34 2.90 -5.67
N ASN A 24 -23.67 2.77 -5.69
CA ASN A 24 -24.58 3.55 -6.52
C ASN A 24 -25.12 4.83 -5.85
N SER A 25 -24.75 5.14 -4.59
CA SER A 25 -25.10 6.44 -3.99
C SER A 25 -24.30 7.53 -4.71
N ALA A 26 -24.88 8.07 -5.78
CA ALA A 26 -24.37 9.20 -6.51
C ALA A 26 -24.27 10.40 -5.56
N GLY A 27 -23.13 11.09 -5.60
CA GLY A 27 -22.98 12.36 -4.92
C GLY A 27 -24.05 13.34 -5.42
N VAL A 28 -24.66 14.07 -4.49
CA VAL A 28 -25.58 15.17 -4.81
C VAL A 28 -24.79 16.22 -5.60
N GLY A 29 -25.04 16.31 -6.90
CA GLY A 29 -24.54 17.40 -7.72
C GLY A 29 -25.32 18.66 -7.39
N VAL A 30 -24.68 19.61 -6.72
CA VAL A 30 -25.24 20.96 -6.60
C VAL A 30 -24.98 21.65 -7.94
N SER A 31 -25.98 21.62 -8.81
CA SER A 31 -25.95 22.40 -10.04
C SER A 31 -26.07 23.88 -9.66
N GLY A 32 -24.96 24.59 -9.81
CA GLY A 32 -24.87 26.04 -9.74
C GLY A 32 -23.80 26.52 -10.72
N GLU A 33 -23.82 27.80 -11.06
CA GLU A 33 -23.00 28.51 -12.07
C GLU A 33 -21.46 28.49 -11.86
N LEU A 34 -20.90 27.45 -11.22
CA LEU A 34 -19.47 27.31 -11.00
C LEU A 34 -18.78 26.67 -12.21
N PRO A 35 -17.49 27.02 -12.45
CA PRO A 35 -16.68 26.27 -13.39
C PRO A 35 -16.52 24.83 -12.88
N SER A 36 -16.74 23.86 -13.77
CA SER A 36 -16.64 22.44 -13.49
C SER A 36 -15.71 21.73 -14.48
N LEU A 37 -14.94 20.75 -14.00
CA LEU A 37 -14.06 19.92 -14.82
C LEU A 37 -14.34 18.45 -14.51
N THR A 38 -14.85 17.72 -15.50
CA THR A 38 -15.14 16.29 -15.37
C THR A 38 -13.87 15.47 -15.57
N VAL A 39 -13.70 14.44 -14.74
CA VAL A 39 -12.60 13.49 -14.89
C VAL A 39 -12.67 12.80 -16.25
N ALA A 40 -11.55 12.82 -16.96
CA ALA A 40 -11.33 12.09 -18.20
C ALA A 40 -9.85 11.66 -18.26
N LYS A 41 -9.47 10.91 -19.30
CA LYS A 41 -8.09 10.48 -19.52
C LYS A 41 -7.10 11.66 -19.44
N PHE A 42 -7.47 12.77 -20.08
CA PHE A 42 -6.83 14.07 -19.93
C PHE A 42 -7.89 15.16 -20.08
N ALA A 43 -7.93 16.10 -19.15
CA ALA A 43 -8.80 17.27 -19.21
C ALA A 43 -8.09 18.47 -18.60
N PHE A 44 -8.29 19.66 -19.12
CA PHE A 44 -7.72 20.88 -18.55
C PHE A 44 -8.68 22.05 -18.68
N LEU A 45 -8.53 23.01 -17.77
CA LEU A 45 -9.30 24.24 -17.76
C LEU A 45 -8.40 25.39 -17.31
N GLN A 46 -8.45 26.50 -18.04
CA GLN A 46 -7.80 27.73 -17.64
C GLN A 46 -8.80 28.62 -16.89
N LEU A 47 -8.38 29.11 -15.73
CA LEU A 47 -9.16 29.93 -14.83
C LEU A 47 -8.45 31.25 -14.59
N SER A 48 -9.23 32.31 -14.55
CA SER A 48 -8.79 33.65 -14.15
C SER A 48 -9.59 34.01 -12.89
N PRO A 49 -9.05 33.76 -11.69
CA PRO A 49 -9.76 34.02 -10.44
C PRO A 49 -10.29 35.44 -10.39
N SER A 50 -11.57 35.59 -10.04
CA SER A 50 -12.26 36.89 -10.11
C SER A 50 -13.02 37.25 -8.84
N LEU A 51 -13.40 36.27 -8.02
CA LEU A 51 -14.21 36.50 -6.83
C LEU A 51 -13.35 37.14 -5.71
N VAL A 52 -13.68 38.38 -5.34
CA VAL A 52 -12.99 39.07 -4.24
C VAL A 52 -13.59 38.63 -2.91
N VAL A 53 -12.75 38.01 -2.07
CA VAL A 53 -13.12 37.52 -0.73
C VAL A 53 -12.37 38.32 0.33
N LYS A 54 -13.11 38.83 1.32
CA LYS A 54 -12.56 39.55 2.49
C LYS A 54 -12.41 38.59 3.67
N ASN A 55 -11.36 38.79 4.48
CA ASN A 55 -11.13 38.04 5.72
C ASN A 55 -11.08 36.51 5.53
N SER A 56 -10.50 36.05 4.41
CA SER A 56 -10.21 34.63 4.20
C SER A 56 -9.28 34.11 5.31
N PRO A 57 -9.56 32.96 5.95
CA PRO A 57 -8.69 32.42 7.00
C PRO A 57 -7.23 32.23 6.51
N GLY A 58 -6.26 32.66 7.31
CA GLY A 58 -4.83 32.66 6.95
C GLY A 58 -4.38 33.82 6.03
N SER A 59 -5.27 34.73 5.66
CA SER A 59 -4.90 36.02 5.04
C SER A 59 -4.66 37.10 6.11
N LYS A 60 -3.94 38.17 5.75
CA LYS A 60 -3.72 39.28 6.68
C LYS A 60 -5.07 39.94 7.03
N PRO A 61 -5.32 40.34 8.29
CA PRO A 61 -6.56 41.02 8.66
C PRO A 61 -6.82 42.24 7.78
N GLY A 62 -8.02 42.34 7.22
CA GLY A 62 -8.40 43.44 6.31
C GLY A 62 -7.85 43.33 4.88
N SER A 63 -7.05 42.30 4.55
CA SER A 63 -6.62 42.06 3.17
C SER A 63 -7.74 41.46 2.32
N GLN A 64 -7.77 41.84 1.05
CA GLN A 64 -8.66 41.27 0.05
C GLN A 64 -7.86 40.25 -0.75
N VAL A 65 -8.44 39.07 -0.93
CA VAL A 65 -7.87 38.01 -1.77
C VAL A 65 -8.81 37.72 -2.91
N VAL A 66 -8.24 37.28 -4.03
CA VAL A 66 -9.04 36.86 -5.19
C VAL A 66 -9.07 35.35 -5.22
N CYS A 67 -10.28 34.80 -5.28
CA CYS A 67 -10.57 33.39 -5.18
C CYS A 67 -11.36 32.89 -6.40
N GLU A 68 -11.28 31.59 -6.63
CA GLU A 68 -12.10 30.86 -7.59
C GLU A 68 -12.33 29.46 -7.04
N ARG A 69 -13.53 28.90 -7.21
CA ARG A 69 -13.82 27.51 -6.86
C ARG A 69 -14.09 26.72 -8.14
N LEU A 70 -13.34 25.66 -8.33
CA LEU A 70 -13.54 24.68 -9.39
C LEU A 70 -14.17 23.41 -8.81
N GLU A 71 -15.25 22.95 -9.42
CA GLU A 71 -15.82 21.63 -9.13
C GLU A 71 -15.16 20.56 -10.01
N ILE A 72 -14.58 19.54 -9.40
CA ILE A 72 -14.03 18.38 -10.09
C ILE A 72 -15.05 17.24 -9.96
N ILE A 73 -15.63 16.86 -11.10
CA ILE A 73 -16.71 15.86 -11.16
C ILE A 73 -16.10 14.49 -11.45
N GLY A 74 -16.20 13.57 -10.49
CA GLY A 74 -15.77 12.19 -10.62
C GLY A 74 -16.64 11.37 -11.57
N LEU A 75 -16.09 10.26 -12.04
CA LEU A 75 -16.78 9.30 -12.90
C LEU A 75 -17.80 8.46 -12.10
N PRO A 76 -18.94 8.08 -12.71
CA PRO A 76 -19.83 7.09 -12.10
C PRO A 76 -19.17 5.71 -12.04
N ARG A 77 -19.12 5.12 -10.83
CA ARG A 77 -18.40 3.87 -10.51
C ARG A 77 -18.75 2.69 -11.43
N LEU A 78 -20.03 2.32 -11.50
CA LEU A 78 -20.47 1.13 -12.23
C LEU A 78 -20.38 1.26 -13.75
N ARG A 79 -20.41 2.48 -14.28
CA ARG A 79 -20.33 2.72 -15.73
C ARG A 79 -18.88 2.82 -16.23
N ASN A 80 -17.93 3.19 -15.37
CA ASN A 80 -16.53 3.44 -15.74
C ASN A 80 -15.54 2.55 -14.96
N LEU A 81 -15.81 1.23 -14.92
CA LEU A 81 -14.93 0.26 -14.26
C LEU A 81 -13.53 0.15 -14.91
N THR A 82 -13.35 0.68 -16.13
CA THR A 82 -12.02 0.78 -16.76
C THR A 82 -11.04 1.61 -15.93
N SER A 83 -11.55 2.57 -15.15
CA SER A 83 -10.76 3.43 -14.26
C SER A 83 -10.57 2.84 -12.85
N PHE A 84 -11.00 1.60 -12.62
CA PHE A 84 -10.94 0.94 -11.30
C PHE A 84 -9.52 0.92 -10.71
N PHE A 85 -8.52 0.62 -11.54
CA PHE A 85 -7.10 0.57 -11.18
C PHE A 85 -6.37 1.90 -11.40
N SER A 86 -7.10 2.96 -11.76
CA SER A 86 -6.52 4.26 -12.09
C SER A 86 -6.48 5.20 -10.88
N SER A 87 -5.67 6.25 -10.98
CA SER A 87 -5.74 7.44 -10.13
C SER A 87 -5.71 8.68 -11.00
N VAL A 88 -6.41 9.74 -10.58
CA VAL A 88 -6.34 11.03 -11.26
C VAL A 88 -5.34 11.91 -10.53
N LYS A 89 -4.39 12.48 -11.26
CA LYS A 89 -3.53 13.56 -10.76
C LYS A 89 -4.15 14.90 -11.15
N VAL A 90 -4.46 15.69 -10.14
CA VAL A 90 -4.87 17.09 -10.28
C VAL A 90 -3.61 17.94 -10.22
N LYS A 91 -3.33 18.68 -11.28
CA LYS A 91 -2.20 19.60 -11.37
C LYS A 91 -2.71 21.01 -11.54
N VAL A 92 -2.17 21.93 -10.75
CA VAL A 92 -2.44 23.37 -10.86
C VAL A 92 -1.14 24.06 -11.23
N THR A 93 -1.13 24.81 -12.33
CA THR A 93 0.03 25.51 -12.86
C THR A 93 -0.26 26.98 -13.09
N ASN A 94 0.72 27.84 -12.79
CA ASN A 94 0.64 29.24 -13.18
C ASN A 94 1.20 29.39 -14.61
N VAL A 95 0.39 29.90 -15.54
CA VAL A 95 0.73 29.96 -16.98
C VAL A 95 1.49 31.24 -17.35
N ASN A 96 1.31 32.32 -16.59
CA ASN A 96 1.78 33.66 -16.96
C ASN A 96 2.67 34.31 -15.87
N SER A 97 3.86 33.75 -15.64
CA SER A 97 4.86 34.38 -14.76
C SER A 97 5.91 35.15 -15.57
N THR A 98 5.54 36.24 -16.25
CA THR A 98 6.51 37.26 -16.66
C THR A 98 6.80 38.18 -15.47
N GLY A 99 7.57 37.69 -14.50
CA GLY A 99 7.93 38.44 -13.29
C GLY A 99 7.95 37.59 -12.02
N ARG A 100 7.83 38.24 -10.84
CA ARG A 100 7.74 37.53 -9.55
C ARG A 100 6.40 36.77 -9.48
N PRO A 101 6.40 35.44 -9.32
CA PRO A 101 5.16 34.68 -9.33
C PRO A 101 4.25 35.11 -8.17
N PRO A 102 2.93 35.31 -8.41
CA PRO A 102 1.99 35.63 -7.35
C PRO A 102 1.95 34.49 -6.33
N SER A 103 1.70 34.81 -5.06
CA SER A 103 1.54 33.79 -4.02
C SER A 103 0.16 33.14 -4.18
N ILE A 104 0.11 32.07 -4.96
CA ILE A 104 -1.07 31.25 -5.16
C ILE A 104 -1.09 30.14 -4.12
N THR A 105 -2.23 29.97 -3.48
CA THR A 105 -2.54 28.88 -2.55
C THR A 105 -3.78 28.15 -3.01
N VAL A 106 -3.81 26.84 -2.80
CA VAL A 106 -4.94 25.98 -3.17
C VAL A 106 -5.46 25.23 -1.94
N CYS A 107 -6.77 25.01 -1.89
CA CYS A 107 -7.44 24.17 -0.90
C CYS A 107 -8.23 23.09 -1.66
N PHE A 108 -7.99 21.83 -1.35
CA PHE A 108 -8.63 20.69 -2.03
C PHE A 108 -9.51 19.92 -1.04
N HIS A 109 -10.84 19.97 -1.19
CA HIS A 109 -11.79 19.48 -0.18
C HIS A 109 -13.06 18.88 -0.79
N ARG A 110 -13.95 18.34 0.06
CA ARG A 110 -15.30 17.85 -0.33
C ARG A 110 -16.45 18.68 0.24
N ASN A 111 -16.17 19.56 1.19
CA ASN A 111 -17.23 20.26 1.91
C ASN A 111 -17.78 21.43 1.09
N ALA A 112 -18.97 21.24 0.50
CA ALA A 112 -19.68 22.26 -0.26
C ALA A 112 -20.31 23.35 0.63
N SER A 113 -20.48 23.10 1.94
CA SER A 113 -21.05 24.08 2.87
C SER A 113 -20.11 25.25 3.17
N LEU A 114 -18.81 25.10 2.85
CA LEU A 114 -17.82 26.17 3.05
C LEU A 114 -17.97 27.20 1.92
N GLY A 115 -17.98 28.49 2.27
CA GLY A 115 -17.88 29.56 1.26
C GLY A 115 -16.59 29.46 0.45
N VAL A 116 -16.59 30.00 -0.77
CA VAL A 116 -15.42 30.04 -1.65
C VAL A 116 -14.29 30.81 -0.95
N GLY A 117 -13.10 30.22 -0.88
CA GLY A 117 -11.94 30.87 -0.25
C GLY A 117 -11.99 30.91 1.28
N MET A 118 -12.94 30.23 1.91
CA MET A 118 -13.15 30.22 3.38
C MET A 118 -12.69 28.92 4.06
N CYS A 119 -11.79 28.15 3.43
CA CYS A 119 -11.13 27.02 4.09
C CYS A 119 -10.31 27.49 5.30
N ASN A 120 -10.23 26.65 6.33
CA ASN A 120 -9.31 26.84 7.46
C ASN A 120 -7.85 27.00 6.98
N GLU A 121 -7.05 27.75 7.75
CA GLU A 121 -5.67 28.10 7.40
C GLU A 121 -4.77 26.88 7.12
N ASP A 122 -4.92 25.81 7.90
CA ASP A 122 -4.16 24.57 7.82
C ASP A 122 -4.36 23.80 6.51
N ARG A 123 -5.46 24.06 5.80
CA ARG A 123 -5.82 23.36 4.56
C ARG A 123 -5.28 24.02 3.29
N TRP A 124 -4.68 25.20 3.42
CA TRP A 124 -4.15 25.93 2.28
C TRP A 124 -2.72 25.51 1.97
N GLU A 125 -2.50 25.08 0.73
CA GLU A 125 -1.19 24.65 0.24
C GLU A 125 -0.67 25.64 -0.78
N LYS A 126 0.59 26.05 -0.65
CA LYS A 126 1.25 26.93 -1.60
C LYS A 126 1.72 26.14 -2.82
N LEU A 127 1.71 26.77 -3.99
CA LEU A 127 2.39 26.23 -5.15
C LEU A 127 3.90 26.18 -4.90
N THR A 128 4.50 25.02 -5.13
CA THR A 128 5.95 24.79 -5.07
C THR A 128 6.52 24.86 -6.48
N ASN A 129 7.49 25.73 -6.73
CA ASN A 129 8.09 25.91 -8.05
C ASN A 129 7.05 26.19 -9.16
N GLY A 130 6.02 26.98 -8.85
CA GLY A 130 4.99 27.37 -9.82
C GLY A 130 3.94 26.29 -10.13
N SER A 131 3.96 25.15 -9.44
CA SER A 131 2.94 24.11 -9.60
C SER A 131 2.55 23.44 -8.29
N TRP A 132 1.36 22.83 -8.28
CA TRP A 132 0.85 21.98 -7.22
C TRP A 132 0.26 20.72 -7.83
N VAL A 133 0.49 19.56 -7.20
CA VAL A 133 -0.02 18.28 -7.69
C VAL A 133 -0.57 17.47 -6.53
N ARG A 134 -1.77 16.90 -6.71
CA ARG A 134 -2.38 15.97 -5.76
C ARG A 134 -3.13 14.86 -6.49
N SER A 135 -3.10 13.66 -5.94
CA SER A 135 -3.85 12.53 -6.47
C SER A 135 -5.24 12.42 -5.83
N MET A 136 -6.20 11.94 -6.60
CA MET A 136 -7.55 11.58 -6.15
C MET A 136 -8.05 10.30 -6.83
N SER A 137 -9.12 9.72 -6.29
CA SER A 137 -9.87 8.65 -6.95
C SER A 137 -10.55 9.22 -8.21
N PRO A 138 -10.56 8.48 -9.35
CA PRO A 138 -11.31 8.89 -10.54
C PRO A 138 -12.81 9.04 -10.31
N PHE A 139 -13.36 8.41 -9.27
CA PHE A 139 -14.79 8.35 -8.97
C PHE A 139 -15.26 9.34 -7.91
N ASP A 140 -14.34 10.17 -7.41
CA ASP A 140 -14.59 11.07 -6.30
C ASP A 140 -14.95 12.48 -6.80
N HIS A 141 -15.86 13.15 -6.11
CA HIS A 141 -16.24 14.53 -6.39
C HIS A 141 -15.52 15.44 -5.41
N LYS A 142 -14.83 16.46 -5.92
CA LYS A 142 -13.96 17.34 -5.12
C LYS A 142 -14.16 18.79 -5.53
N LEU A 143 -13.95 19.67 -4.56
CA LEU A 143 -13.89 21.12 -4.76
C LEU A 143 -12.43 21.57 -4.62
N LEU A 144 -12.00 22.38 -5.57
CA LEU A 144 -10.69 23.01 -5.58
C LEU A 144 -10.86 24.52 -5.47
N ASP A 145 -10.53 25.06 -4.31
CA ASP A 145 -10.49 26.50 -4.09
C ASP A 145 -9.09 27.02 -4.39
N ILE A 146 -8.99 27.98 -5.29
CA ILE A 146 -7.76 28.65 -5.66
C ILE A 146 -7.84 30.05 -5.06
N ARG A 147 -6.79 30.46 -4.36
CA ARG A 147 -6.66 31.78 -3.75
C ARG A 147 -5.34 32.42 -4.16
N SER A 148 -5.38 33.71 -4.45
CA SER A 148 -4.19 34.49 -4.81
C SER A 148 -4.17 35.82 -4.05
N VAL A 149 -2.96 36.31 -3.79
CA VAL A 149 -2.71 37.61 -3.16
C VAL A 149 -2.04 38.53 -4.17
N GLY A 150 -2.74 39.58 -4.59
CA GLY A 150 -2.20 40.61 -5.49
C GLY A 150 -3.22 41.09 -6.54
N PRO A 151 -2.98 42.27 -7.16
CA PRO A 151 -3.90 42.92 -8.09
C PRO A 151 -3.92 42.30 -9.51
N SER A 152 -2.95 41.45 -9.86
CA SER A 152 -2.88 40.75 -11.14
C SER A 152 -2.75 39.25 -10.92
N VAL A 153 -3.89 38.58 -10.87
CA VAL A 153 -3.91 37.12 -10.86
C VAL A 153 -3.62 36.65 -12.29
N GLY A 154 -2.42 36.12 -12.51
CA GLY A 154 -2.12 35.44 -13.77
C GLY A 154 -3.04 34.25 -13.99
N THR A 155 -3.22 33.84 -15.24
CA THR A 155 -4.04 32.68 -15.60
C THR A 155 -3.51 31.42 -14.90
N VAL A 156 -4.41 30.70 -14.23
CA VAL A 156 -4.12 29.43 -13.58
C VAL A 156 -4.71 28.32 -14.42
N GLU A 157 -3.89 27.35 -14.78
CA GLU A 157 -4.34 26.16 -15.49
C GLU A 157 -4.51 25.01 -14.49
N VAL A 158 -5.65 24.35 -14.57
CA VAL A 158 -5.91 23.11 -13.84
C VAL A 158 -5.99 21.98 -14.85
N ALA A 159 -5.13 20.98 -14.69
CA ALA A 159 -5.10 19.79 -15.53
C ALA A 159 -5.39 18.53 -14.68
N LEU A 160 -6.23 17.65 -15.22
CA LEU A 160 -6.51 16.32 -14.72
C LEU A 160 -5.87 15.30 -15.65
N ASN A 161 -5.07 14.41 -15.08
CA ASN A 161 -4.46 13.32 -15.81
C ASN A 161 -4.79 11.98 -15.14
N GLU A 162 -5.47 11.09 -15.84
CA GLU A 162 -5.75 9.75 -15.35
C GLU A 162 -4.58 8.82 -15.67
N GLU A 163 -4.05 8.17 -14.63
CA GLU A 163 -2.95 7.22 -14.74
C GLU A 163 -3.37 5.83 -14.28
N PHE A 164 -3.11 4.83 -15.11
CA PHE A 164 -3.32 3.43 -14.80
C PHE A 164 -2.13 2.84 -14.03
N TYR A 165 -2.40 2.06 -12.98
CA TYR A 165 -1.35 1.46 -12.15
C TYR A 165 -1.42 -0.08 -12.15
N LEU A 166 -0.52 -0.71 -12.90
CA LEU A 166 -0.48 -2.17 -13.08
C LEU A 166 -0.25 -2.94 -11.77
N TYR A 167 0.51 -2.40 -10.81
CA TYR A 167 0.74 -3.06 -9.52
C TYR A 167 -0.57 -3.30 -8.75
N ARG A 168 -1.62 -2.49 -8.97
CA ARG A 168 -2.93 -2.66 -8.33
C ARG A 168 -3.67 -3.88 -8.84
N VAL A 169 -3.51 -4.20 -10.13
CA VAL A 169 -4.00 -5.45 -10.72
C VAL A 169 -3.26 -6.64 -10.11
N MET A 170 -1.93 -6.53 -9.99
CA MET A 170 -1.12 -7.58 -9.36
C MET A 170 -1.53 -7.83 -7.91
N PHE A 171 -1.78 -6.79 -7.12
CA PHE A 171 -2.27 -6.92 -5.76
C PHE A 171 -3.64 -7.57 -5.68
N LEU A 172 -4.57 -7.23 -6.59
CA LEU A 172 -5.86 -7.91 -6.65
C LEU A 172 -5.69 -9.41 -6.93
N ILE A 173 -4.95 -9.76 -7.98
CA ILE A 173 -4.75 -11.17 -8.38
C ILE A 173 -4.07 -11.96 -7.27
N LEU A 174 -2.95 -11.47 -6.74
CA LEU A 174 -2.21 -12.14 -5.69
C LEU A 174 -3.02 -12.24 -4.40
N GLY A 175 -3.76 -11.20 -4.03
CA GLY A 175 -4.65 -11.20 -2.88
C GLY A 175 -5.76 -12.25 -2.99
N ILE A 176 -6.39 -12.38 -4.17
CA ILE A 176 -7.42 -13.40 -4.42
C ILE A 176 -6.84 -14.82 -4.34
N ILE A 177 -5.66 -15.04 -4.94
CA ILE A 177 -4.95 -16.33 -4.86
C ILE A 177 -4.66 -16.66 -3.39
N MET A 178 -4.02 -15.75 -2.65
CA MET A 178 -3.69 -15.96 -1.24
C MET A 178 -4.94 -16.22 -0.38
N MET A 179 -6.02 -15.46 -0.59
CA MET A 179 -7.29 -15.65 0.11
C MET A 179 -7.85 -17.06 -0.12
N THR A 180 -7.79 -17.53 -1.37
CA THR A 180 -8.30 -18.85 -1.78
C THR A 180 -7.47 -20.00 -1.20
N PHE A 181 -6.14 -19.87 -1.20
CA PHE A 181 -5.20 -20.91 -0.77
C PHE A 181 -4.86 -20.85 0.72
N ALA A 182 -5.35 -19.87 1.48
CA ALA A 182 -5.02 -19.67 2.89
C ALA A 182 -5.13 -20.94 3.73
N THR A 183 -6.25 -21.67 3.64
CA THR A 183 -6.48 -22.91 4.39
C THR A 183 -5.64 -24.09 3.89
N SER A 184 -5.37 -24.16 2.59
CA SER A 184 -4.52 -25.23 2.02
C SER A 184 -3.06 -25.04 2.44
N LEU A 185 -2.56 -23.81 2.41
CA LEU A 185 -1.21 -23.46 2.82
C LEU A 185 -1.01 -23.62 4.33
N SER A 186 -2.00 -23.24 5.13
CA SER A 186 -1.91 -23.36 6.60
C SER A 186 -1.89 -24.80 7.12
N ASN A 187 -2.38 -25.76 6.32
CA ASN A 187 -2.40 -27.18 6.64
C ASN A 187 -1.30 -27.97 5.91
N SER A 188 -0.40 -27.29 5.21
CA SER A 188 0.65 -27.93 4.40
C SER A 188 1.97 -27.95 5.15
N LEU A 189 2.46 -29.15 5.49
CA LEU A 189 3.79 -29.35 6.08
C LEU A 189 4.89 -28.79 5.19
N ALA A 190 4.76 -28.94 3.86
CA ALA A 190 5.72 -28.42 2.90
C ALA A 190 5.84 -26.90 2.98
N THR A 191 4.73 -26.20 3.26
CA THR A 191 4.73 -24.74 3.42
C THR A 191 5.47 -24.30 4.68
N TYR A 192 5.29 -25.01 5.81
CA TYR A 192 6.02 -24.70 7.04
C TYR A 192 7.52 -25.00 6.92
N TYR A 193 7.87 -26.21 6.47
CA TYR A 193 9.27 -26.58 6.33
C TYR A 193 9.98 -25.74 5.27
N GLY A 194 9.39 -25.56 4.09
CA GLY A 194 9.95 -24.71 3.05
C GLY A 194 10.11 -23.27 3.51
N GLY A 195 9.04 -22.67 4.06
CA GLY A 195 9.06 -21.29 4.55
C GLY A 195 10.06 -21.07 5.67
N ALA A 196 10.07 -21.95 6.69
CA ALA A 196 11.00 -21.84 7.81
C ALA A 196 12.45 -22.07 7.39
N MET A 197 12.73 -23.00 6.47
CA MET A 197 14.08 -23.19 5.93
C MET A 197 14.55 -21.96 5.15
N THR A 198 13.71 -21.43 4.25
CA THR A 198 14.05 -20.20 3.50
C THR A 198 14.28 -19.02 4.44
N LEU A 199 13.40 -18.80 5.42
CA LEU A 199 13.57 -17.76 6.43
C LEU A 199 14.83 -18.01 7.29
N GLY A 200 15.12 -19.25 7.66
CA GLY A 200 16.32 -19.62 8.40
C GLY A 200 17.61 -19.29 7.64
N VAL A 201 17.69 -19.64 6.35
CA VAL A 201 18.81 -19.27 5.48
C VAL A 201 18.93 -17.76 5.35
N LEU A 202 17.82 -17.06 5.09
CA LEU A 202 17.81 -15.60 5.01
C LEU A 202 18.31 -14.96 6.31
N LEU A 203 17.89 -15.46 7.48
CA LEU A 203 18.35 -14.98 8.78
C LEU A 203 19.85 -15.16 8.95
N VAL A 204 20.41 -16.34 8.64
CA VAL A 204 21.86 -16.56 8.74
C VAL A 204 22.63 -15.63 7.79
N VAL A 205 22.16 -15.47 6.55
CA VAL A 205 22.75 -14.54 5.57
C VAL A 205 22.73 -13.10 6.09
N LEU A 206 21.58 -12.63 6.59
CA LEU A 206 21.43 -11.28 7.14
C LEU A 206 22.35 -11.05 8.36
N VAL A 207 22.47 -12.04 9.25
CA VAL A 207 23.41 -11.99 10.38
C VAL A 207 24.85 -11.85 9.88
N ILE A 208 25.28 -12.66 8.91
CA ILE A 208 26.64 -12.59 8.36
C ILE A 208 26.89 -11.24 7.68
N LEU A 209 25.97 -10.76 6.85
CA LEU A 209 26.07 -9.45 6.20
C LEU A 209 26.17 -8.33 7.24
N PHE A 210 25.36 -8.40 8.31
CA PHE A 210 25.42 -7.44 9.41
C PHE A 210 26.75 -7.47 10.15
N GLN A 211 27.30 -8.66 10.45
CA GLN A 211 28.63 -8.77 11.08
C GLN A 211 29.74 -8.26 10.14
N GLY A 212 29.65 -8.55 8.83
CA GLY A 212 30.60 -8.05 7.83
C GLY A 212 30.58 -6.52 7.71
N MET A 213 29.40 -5.91 7.76
CA MET A 213 29.25 -4.46 7.80
C MET A 213 29.84 -3.83 9.07
N LYS A 214 29.85 -4.55 10.19
CA LYS A 214 30.43 -4.09 11.46
C LYS A 214 31.98 -4.15 11.48
N ILE A 215 32.58 -4.98 10.62
CA ILE A 215 34.04 -5.14 10.49
C ILE A 215 34.65 -4.09 9.55
N LEU A 216 33.86 -3.53 8.63
CA LEU A 216 34.29 -2.41 7.79
C LEU A 216 34.32 -1.12 8.64
N PRO A 217 35.42 -0.33 8.60
CA PRO A 217 35.47 0.98 9.26
C PRO A 217 34.56 1.97 8.51
N SER A 218 33.24 1.83 8.68
CA SER A 218 32.26 2.70 8.05
C SER A 218 32.07 3.92 8.93
N GLY A 219 32.78 4.98 8.57
CA GLY A 219 32.60 6.30 9.15
C GLY A 219 31.16 6.79 8.95
N ARG A 220 30.41 6.82 10.06
CA ARG A 220 29.33 7.77 10.36
C ARG A 220 28.15 7.81 9.36
N LYS A 221 27.00 7.22 9.75
CA LYS A 221 25.67 7.88 9.98
C LYS A 221 24.52 6.85 9.92
N SER A 222 24.01 6.49 11.11
CA SER A 222 22.60 6.17 11.46
C SER A 222 22.57 5.10 12.56
N SER A 223 22.64 5.51 13.83
CA SER A 223 22.59 4.57 14.97
C SER A 223 21.17 4.03 15.23
N LEU A 224 20.13 4.69 14.72
CA LEU A 224 18.75 4.35 15.03
C LEU A 224 18.23 3.16 14.21
N ALA A 225 18.67 3.01 12.95
CA ALA A 225 18.43 1.81 12.16
C ALA A 225 19.15 0.59 12.74
N LEU A 226 20.37 0.77 13.25
CA LEU A 226 21.17 -0.31 13.85
C LEU A 226 20.56 -0.85 15.16
N VAL A 227 19.90 0.02 15.95
CA VAL A 227 19.26 -0.34 17.22
C VAL A 227 17.91 -1.05 17.01
N LEU A 228 17.13 -0.64 16.01
CA LEU A 228 15.85 -1.29 15.71
C LEU A 228 16.05 -2.70 15.13
N TYR A 229 17.08 -2.90 14.29
CA TYR A 229 17.47 -4.23 13.77
C TYR A 229 18.20 -5.10 14.82
N GLY A 230 18.85 -4.49 15.82
CA GLY A 230 19.65 -5.19 16.83
C GLY A 230 18.85 -5.90 17.93
N SER A 231 17.56 -5.59 18.11
CA SER A 231 16.79 -6.06 19.27
C SER A 231 16.36 -7.53 19.20
N ILE A 232 16.39 -8.16 18.01
CA ILE A 232 16.13 -9.61 17.84
C ILE A 232 17.43 -10.40 17.59
N VAL A 233 18.48 -9.73 17.08
CA VAL A 233 19.77 -10.36 16.71
C VAL A 233 20.82 -10.31 17.83
N GLY A 234 20.65 -9.42 18.82
CA GLY A 234 21.66 -9.14 19.86
C GLY A 234 21.95 -10.26 20.86
N VAL A 235 21.05 -11.23 21.04
CA VAL A 235 21.28 -12.35 21.98
C VAL A 235 22.09 -13.48 21.34
N GLY A 236 22.05 -13.64 20.01
CA GLY A 236 22.82 -14.65 19.29
C GLY A 236 24.29 -14.28 19.00
N SER A 237 24.64 -12.99 19.12
CA SER A 237 25.97 -12.50 18.72
C SER A 237 27.14 -12.94 19.62
N PHE A 238 26.89 -13.45 20.82
CA PHE A 238 27.96 -13.84 21.75
C PHE A 238 28.60 -15.20 21.40
N LEU A 239 27.85 -16.11 20.76
CA LEU A 239 28.37 -17.42 20.30
C LEU A 239 29.05 -17.32 18.91
N PHE A 240 28.61 -16.37 18.07
CA PHE A 240 29.13 -16.18 16.71
C PHE A 240 30.44 -15.40 16.61
N SER A 241 30.93 -14.78 17.68
CA SER A 241 32.23 -14.09 17.69
C SER A 241 33.43 -15.05 17.65
N TYR A 242 33.24 -16.30 18.07
CA TYR A 242 34.31 -17.32 18.11
C TYR A 242 34.47 -18.09 16.80
N VAL A 243 33.41 -18.18 15.99
CA VAL A 243 33.40 -18.94 14.72
C VAL A 243 34.36 -18.35 13.67
N PRO A 244 34.42 -17.01 13.45
CA PRO A 244 35.37 -16.41 12.51
C PRO A 244 36.83 -16.60 12.94
N ALA A 245 37.10 -16.59 14.25
CA ALA A 245 38.44 -16.81 14.79
C ALA A 245 38.92 -18.26 14.58
N LEU A 246 38.03 -19.24 14.82
CA LEU A 246 38.28 -20.66 14.53
C LEU A 246 38.43 -20.95 13.04
N LEU A 247 37.61 -20.34 12.19
CA LEU A 247 37.74 -20.47 10.74
C LEU A 247 39.06 -19.87 10.26
N ARG A 248 39.48 -18.72 10.80
CA ARG A 248 40.74 -18.07 10.44
C ARG A 248 41.96 -18.90 10.87
N SER A 249 41.93 -19.54 12.04
CA SER A 249 43.01 -20.43 12.46
C SER A 249 43.10 -21.68 11.59
N LEU A 250 41.97 -22.31 11.24
CA LEU A 250 41.94 -23.47 10.34
C LEU A 250 42.38 -23.11 8.91
N LEU A 251 41.98 -21.94 8.40
CA LEU A 251 42.36 -21.46 7.06
C LEU A 251 43.86 -21.17 6.95
N VAL A 252 44.48 -20.66 8.02
CA VAL A 252 45.94 -20.41 8.08
C VAL A 252 46.71 -21.73 8.20
N GLU A 253 46.18 -22.69 8.96
CA GLU A 253 46.81 -23.99 9.17
C GLU A 253 46.70 -24.93 7.95
N MET A 254 45.71 -24.70 7.06
CA MET A 254 45.52 -25.45 5.82
C MET A 254 46.30 -24.92 4.59
N GLY A 255 47.10 -23.84 4.72
CA GLY A 255 47.99 -23.38 3.64
C GLY A 255 47.29 -23.03 2.32
N ILE A 256 46.18 -22.30 2.38
CA ILE A 256 45.32 -22.01 1.22
C ILE A 256 46.02 -21.04 0.24
N SER A 257 46.38 -21.54 -0.95
CA SER A 257 46.82 -20.74 -2.11
C SER A 257 45.65 -20.01 -2.78
N GLU A 258 45.93 -18.98 -3.57
CA GLU A 258 44.93 -18.16 -4.27
C GLU A 258 43.98 -18.99 -5.18
N ASP A 259 44.43 -20.16 -5.64
CA ASP A 259 43.67 -21.09 -6.48
C ASP A 259 42.52 -21.82 -5.76
N LEU A 260 42.52 -21.83 -4.42
CA LEU A 260 41.54 -22.55 -3.60
C LEU A 260 40.42 -21.64 -3.06
N HIS A 261 40.40 -20.35 -3.41
CA HIS A 261 39.36 -19.41 -2.96
C HIS A 261 37.96 -19.76 -3.47
N SER A 262 37.82 -20.18 -4.73
CA SER A 262 36.54 -20.56 -5.33
C SER A 262 35.88 -21.77 -4.62
N PRO A 263 36.58 -22.91 -4.42
CA PRO A 263 36.00 -24.03 -3.68
C PRO A 263 35.74 -23.69 -2.20
N VAL A 264 36.62 -22.96 -1.52
CA VAL A 264 36.41 -22.54 -0.13
C VAL A 264 35.17 -21.65 0.01
N ALA A 265 34.98 -20.69 -0.89
CA ALA A 265 33.79 -19.86 -0.91
C ALA A 265 32.51 -20.67 -1.15
N ALA A 266 32.55 -21.66 -2.04
CA ALA A 266 31.44 -22.58 -2.27
C ALA A 266 31.11 -23.43 -1.03
N PHE A 267 32.11 -23.96 -0.33
CA PHE A 267 31.93 -24.70 0.92
C PHE A 267 31.33 -23.83 2.03
N LEU A 268 31.80 -22.58 2.17
CA LEU A 268 31.25 -21.64 3.14
C LEU A 268 29.79 -21.29 2.82
N LEU A 269 29.45 -21.05 1.56
CA LEU A 269 28.08 -20.80 1.14
C LEU A 269 27.17 -22.00 1.43
N ALA A 270 27.63 -23.22 1.11
CA ALA A 270 26.90 -24.44 1.41
C ALA A 270 26.67 -24.61 2.92
N PHE A 271 27.68 -24.34 3.75
CA PHE A 271 27.55 -24.39 5.21
C PHE A 271 26.50 -23.40 5.72
N VAL A 272 26.49 -22.17 5.20
CA VAL A 272 25.49 -21.16 5.55
C VAL A 272 24.07 -21.62 5.22
N VAL A 273 23.87 -22.17 4.03
CA VAL A 273 22.57 -22.71 3.59
C VAL A 273 22.14 -23.87 4.49
N LEU A 274 23.03 -24.81 4.77
CA LEU A 274 22.73 -25.97 5.62
C LEU A 274 22.41 -25.57 7.07
N CYS A 275 23.17 -24.64 7.65
CA CYS A 275 22.89 -24.12 8.99
C CYS A 275 21.52 -23.42 9.05
N GLY A 276 21.21 -22.57 8.07
CA GLY A 276 19.92 -21.89 8.00
C GLY A 276 18.75 -22.87 7.83
N ALA A 277 18.91 -23.85 6.94
CA ALA A 277 17.91 -24.90 6.73
C ALA A 277 17.71 -25.77 7.97
N TRP A 278 18.81 -26.15 8.66
CA TRP A 278 18.76 -26.90 9.92
C TRP A 278 17.99 -26.13 10.99
N LEU A 279 18.26 -24.84 11.17
CA LEU A 279 17.54 -23.99 12.12
C LEU A 279 16.04 -23.90 11.79
N GLY A 280 15.70 -23.71 10.52
CA GLY A 280 14.31 -23.69 10.06
C GLY A 280 13.60 -25.03 10.29
N PHE A 281 14.24 -26.14 9.97
CA PHE A 281 13.72 -27.49 10.21
C PHE A 281 13.48 -27.75 11.71
N TRP A 282 14.45 -27.41 12.54
CA TRP A 282 14.36 -27.56 13.99
C TRP A 282 13.22 -26.73 14.58
N ALA A 283 13.05 -25.49 14.12
CA ALA A 283 11.97 -24.61 14.55
C ALA A 283 10.58 -25.20 14.25
N VAL A 284 10.37 -25.74 13.04
CA VAL A 284 9.08 -26.36 12.67
C VAL A 284 8.79 -27.58 13.56
N ARG A 285 9.78 -28.47 13.74
CA ARG A 285 9.63 -29.65 14.60
C ARG A 285 9.24 -29.31 16.03
N LYS A 286 9.71 -28.17 16.55
CA LYS A 286 9.49 -27.79 17.95
C LYS A 286 8.27 -26.90 18.18
N LEU A 287 7.94 -26.03 17.22
CA LEU A 287 6.95 -24.96 17.40
C LEU A 287 5.66 -25.16 16.61
N VAL A 288 5.68 -25.97 15.54
CA VAL A 288 4.54 -26.15 14.63
C VAL A 288 3.88 -27.51 14.81
N LEU A 289 4.67 -28.54 15.15
CA LEU A 289 4.16 -29.90 15.26
C LEU A 289 3.76 -30.26 16.69
N THR A 290 2.69 -31.05 16.79
CA THR A 290 2.27 -31.74 18.00
C THR A 290 3.07 -33.02 18.23
N GLU A 291 2.84 -33.70 19.35
CA GLU A 291 3.56 -34.93 19.73
C GLU A 291 3.38 -36.08 18.73
N ASP A 292 2.22 -36.14 18.07
CA ASP A 292 1.88 -37.09 16.99
C ASP A 292 2.45 -36.69 15.62
N GLY A 293 3.14 -35.55 15.52
CA GLY A 293 3.77 -35.07 14.29
C GLY A 293 2.80 -34.42 13.29
N SER A 294 1.54 -34.21 13.68
CA SER A 294 0.59 -33.41 12.92
C SER A 294 0.81 -31.91 13.19
N ILE A 295 0.19 -31.05 12.38
CA ILE A 295 0.30 -29.60 12.56
C ILE A 295 -0.63 -29.19 13.70
N ASP A 296 -0.12 -28.42 14.65
CA ASP A 296 -0.93 -27.86 15.73
C ASP A 296 -2.08 -27.03 15.16
N THR A 297 -3.30 -27.33 15.61
CA THR A 297 -4.52 -26.72 15.07
C THR A 297 -4.57 -25.21 15.34
N GLY A 298 -4.06 -24.76 16.49
CA GLY A 298 -3.96 -23.34 16.83
C GLY A 298 -2.98 -22.61 15.92
N VAL A 299 -1.81 -23.21 15.66
CA VAL A 299 -0.81 -22.68 14.70
C VAL A 299 -1.39 -22.60 13.29
N ALA A 300 -2.06 -23.67 12.81
CA ALA A 300 -2.69 -23.68 11.50
C ALA A 300 -3.76 -22.58 11.36
N GLN A 301 -4.63 -22.40 12.37
CA GLN A 301 -5.63 -21.34 12.36
C GLN A 301 -4.99 -19.95 12.34
N PHE A 302 -3.97 -19.73 13.16
CA PHE A 302 -3.23 -18.46 13.21
C PHE A 302 -2.60 -18.10 11.85
N VAL A 303 -1.93 -19.06 11.22
CA VAL A 303 -1.32 -18.87 9.89
C VAL A 303 -2.38 -18.63 8.82
N ALA A 304 -3.50 -19.36 8.84
CA ALA A 304 -4.60 -19.13 7.92
C ALA A 304 -5.14 -17.70 8.03
N TRP A 305 -5.38 -17.19 9.24
CA TRP A 305 -5.83 -15.82 9.47
C TRP A 305 -4.79 -14.78 9.05
N SER A 306 -3.51 -15.04 9.31
CA SER A 306 -2.43 -14.15 8.88
C SER A 306 -2.35 -14.03 7.35
N ILE A 307 -2.45 -15.15 6.63
CA ILE A 307 -2.51 -15.14 5.16
C ILE A 307 -3.74 -14.36 4.68
N ARG A 308 -4.90 -14.54 5.32
CA ARG A 308 -6.13 -13.81 4.98
C ARG A 308 -6.00 -12.31 5.22
N ILE A 309 -5.40 -11.88 6.33
CA ILE A 309 -5.17 -10.46 6.61
C ILE A 309 -4.27 -9.83 5.55
N VAL A 310 -3.15 -10.48 5.21
CA VAL A 310 -2.24 -9.99 4.15
C VAL A 310 -2.96 -9.93 2.80
N ALA A 311 -3.73 -10.98 2.46
CA ALA A 311 -4.55 -11.01 1.26
C ALA A 311 -5.58 -9.88 1.22
N SER A 312 -6.27 -9.61 2.35
CA SER A 312 -7.21 -8.49 2.47
C SER A 312 -6.52 -7.15 2.23
N CYS A 313 -5.34 -6.92 2.83
CA CYS A 313 -4.55 -5.71 2.62
C CYS A 313 -4.14 -5.54 1.15
N MET A 314 -3.76 -6.62 0.46
CA MET A 314 -3.45 -6.57 -0.97
C MET A 314 -4.69 -6.22 -1.80
N ILE A 315 -5.84 -6.88 -1.56
CA ILE A 315 -7.07 -6.58 -2.29
C ILE A 315 -7.50 -5.12 -2.05
N LEU A 316 -7.41 -4.61 -0.82
CA LEU A 316 -7.77 -3.21 -0.53
C LEU A 316 -6.89 -2.19 -1.26
N GLN A 317 -5.65 -2.56 -1.62
CA GLN A 317 -4.75 -1.69 -2.40
C GLN A 317 -5.04 -1.69 -3.91
N CYS A 318 -6.02 -2.47 -4.39
CA CYS A 318 -6.33 -2.56 -5.81
C CYS A 318 -7.03 -1.30 -6.38
N SER A 319 -7.61 -0.46 -5.54
CA SER A 319 -8.26 0.79 -5.96
C SER A 319 -8.03 1.91 -4.94
N VAL A 320 -8.02 3.15 -5.43
CA VAL A 320 -8.00 4.35 -4.56
C VAL A 320 -9.39 4.66 -4.03
N ASP A 321 -10.44 4.17 -4.69
CA ASP A 321 -11.81 4.34 -4.23
C ASP A 321 -12.11 3.31 -3.12
N PRO A 322 -12.35 3.74 -1.87
CA PRO A 322 -12.53 2.81 -0.77
C PRO A 322 -13.76 1.91 -0.94
N LEU A 323 -14.83 2.41 -1.58
CA LEU A 323 -16.04 1.63 -1.80
C LEU A 323 -15.79 0.49 -2.78
N LEU A 324 -15.14 0.78 -3.90
CA LEU A 324 -14.75 -0.24 -4.89
C LEU A 324 -13.72 -1.23 -4.33
N ALA A 325 -12.75 -0.76 -3.54
CA ALA A 325 -11.77 -1.63 -2.89
C ALA A 325 -12.43 -2.61 -1.90
N VAL A 326 -13.37 -2.13 -1.08
CA VAL A 326 -14.14 -2.98 -0.16
C VAL A 326 -15.05 -3.94 -0.92
N ALA A 327 -15.70 -3.49 -1.99
CA ALA A 327 -16.50 -4.36 -2.84
C ALA A 327 -15.66 -5.51 -3.44
N ALA A 328 -14.44 -5.21 -3.93
CA ALA A 328 -13.51 -6.22 -4.41
C ALA A 328 -13.09 -7.21 -3.32
N LEU A 329 -12.85 -6.73 -2.09
CA LEU A 329 -12.54 -7.60 -0.94
C LEU A 329 -13.69 -8.56 -0.63
N VAL A 330 -14.93 -8.06 -0.57
CA VAL A 330 -16.09 -8.89 -0.30
C VAL A 330 -16.25 -9.94 -1.40
N CYS A 331 -16.20 -9.55 -2.68
CA CYS A 331 -16.21 -10.49 -3.79
C CYS A 331 -15.09 -11.52 -3.69
N GLY A 332 -13.90 -11.12 -3.27
CA GLY A 332 -12.74 -11.98 -3.12
C GLY A 332 -12.83 -13.01 -2.00
N VAL A 333 -13.63 -12.77 -0.97
CA VAL A 333 -13.92 -13.74 0.10
C VAL A 333 -15.09 -14.64 -0.30
N VAL A 334 -16.11 -14.05 -0.91
CA VAL A 334 -17.39 -14.65 -1.28
C VAL A 334 -17.24 -15.69 -2.40
N ILE A 335 -16.64 -15.30 -3.53
CA ILE A 335 -16.62 -16.13 -4.74
C ILE A 335 -15.85 -17.44 -4.52
N PRO A 336 -14.63 -17.45 -3.93
CA PRO A 336 -13.91 -18.70 -3.71
C PRO A 336 -14.60 -19.61 -2.70
N SER A 337 -15.29 -19.04 -1.70
CA SER A 337 -16.03 -19.82 -0.71
C SER A 337 -17.25 -20.51 -1.33
N ALA A 338 -18.01 -19.80 -2.17
CA ALA A 338 -19.13 -20.37 -2.90
C ALA A 338 -18.68 -21.45 -3.91
N ALA A 339 -17.58 -21.21 -4.64
CA ALA A 339 -17.02 -22.17 -5.58
C ALA A 339 -16.59 -23.48 -4.90
N LYS A 340 -15.93 -23.39 -3.74
CA LYS A 340 -15.57 -24.58 -2.94
C LYS A 340 -16.80 -25.36 -2.48
N GLY A 341 -17.84 -24.68 -1.99
CA GLY A 341 -19.08 -25.32 -1.55
C GLY A 341 -19.82 -26.04 -2.68
N LEU A 342 -19.87 -25.44 -3.87
CA LEU A 342 -20.44 -26.08 -5.06
C LEU A 342 -19.62 -27.31 -5.49
N LEU A 343 -18.29 -27.20 -5.55
CA LEU A 343 -17.42 -28.32 -5.92
C LEU A 343 -17.53 -29.49 -4.93
N SER A 344 -17.66 -29.23 -3.63
CA SER A 344 -17.86 -30.30 -2.65
C SER A 344 -19.24 -30.95 -2.74
N TYR A 345 -20.25 -30.21 -3.20
CA TYR A 345 -21.60 -30.76 -3.41
C TYR A 345 -21.67 -31.71 -4.62
N TYR A 346 -20.92 -31.42 -5.68
CA TYR A 346 -20.89 -32.22 -6.91
C TYR A 346 -19.79 -33.30 -6.94
N ALA A 347 -18.94 -33.40 -5.92
CA ALA A 347 -17.95 -34.47 -5.83
C ALA A 347 -18.64 -35.83 -5.61
N PRO A 348 -18.37 -36.86 -6.44
CA PRO A 348 -18.90 -38.20 -6.20
C PRO A 348 -18.36 -38.74 -4.88
N LYS A 349 -19.26 -39.28 -4.05
CA LYS A 349 -18.93 -39.86 -2.74
C LYS A 349 -18.12 -41.14 -2.86
#